data_AF-A0A7K0G793-F1
#
_entry.id   AF-A0A7K0G793-F1
#
_cell.length_a   1.000
_cell.length_b   1.000
_cell.length_c   1.000
_cell.angle_alpha   90.00
_cell.angle_beta   90.00
_cell.angle_gamma   90.00
#
_symmetry.space_group_name_H-M   'P 1'
#
loop_
_entity.id
_entity.type
_entity.pdbx_description
1 polymer ?
#
loop_
_entity_poly.entity_id
_entity_poly.type
_entity_poly.pdbx_seq_one_letter_code
_entity_poly.pdbx_strand_id
1 'polypeptide(L)'
;MGSVSVDVHRAEKYGLADAKAHLSDLVATVERTGEACIIMRYGRPAACIAPVPEERAVPAKRAKGLLAPYADDSKRALEKSAFERMMVEKHGEVA
;
A
#
# COMPACT_ATOMS: atom_id res chain seq x y z
N MET A 1 -16.29 -5.37 20.95
CA MET A 1 -15.04 -5.21 20.18
C MET A 1 -14.56 -6.59 19.80
N GLY A 2 -14.66 -7.01 18.54
CA GLY A 2 -14.00 -8.25 18.12
C GLY A 2 -12.55 -7.98 17.72
N SER A 3 -11.71 -8.97 17.91
CA SER A 3 -10.27 -8.95 17.64
C SER A 3 -9.96 -9.76 16.38
N VAL A 4 -8.86 -9.42 15.71
CA VAL A 4 -8.22 -10.31 14.74
C VAL A 4 -7.01 -10.92 15.46
N SER A 5 -6.97 -12.24 15.57
CA SER A 5 -5.83 -12.97 16.12
C SER A 5 -4.85 -13.32 14.99
N VAL A 6 -3.62 -12.84 15.08
CA VAL A 6 -2.56 -13.16 14.12
C VAL A 6 -1.53 -14.06 14.80
N ASP A 7 -1.29 -15.24 14.23
CA ASP A 7 -0.18 -16.09 14.62
C ASP A 7 1.12 -15.57 14.00
N VAL A 8 1.90 -14.83 14.79
CA VAL A 8 3.15 -14.20 14.36
C VAL A 8 4.22 -15.23 13.96
N HIS A 9 4.15 -16.45 14.48
CA HIS A 9 5.12 -17.50 14.16
C HIS A 9 4.84 -18.09 12.79
N ARG A 10 3.57 -18.36 12.47
CA ARG A 10 3.17 -18.94 11.18
C ARG A 10 3.04 -17.92 10.05
N ALA A 11 2.71 -16.67 10.37
CA ALA A 11 2.57 -15.63 9.36
C ALA A 11 3.88 -15.40 8.60
N GLU A 12 3.73 -15.11 7.31
CA GLU A 12 4.84 -14.77 6.42
C GLU A 12 5.51 -13.46 6.85
N LYS A 13 6.83 -13.38 6.68
CA LYS A 13 7.66 -12.31 7.27
C LYS A 13 8.38 -11.55 6.17
N TYR A 14 8.19 -10.23 6.15
CA TYR A 14 8.77 -9.33 5.17
C TYR A 14 9.69 -8.32 5.85
N GLY A 15 10.83 -8.02 5.25
CA GLY A 15 11.67 -6.92 5.72
C GLY A 15 10.99 -5.56 5.52
N LEU A 16 11.25 -4.60 6.40
CA LEU A 16 10.67 -3.25 6.27
C LEU A 16 11.02 -2.57 4.94
N ALA A 17 12.19 -2.85 4.36
CA ALA A 17 12.56 -2.30 3.05
C ALA A 17 11.64 -2.85 1.94
N ASP A 18 11.50 -4.17 1.87
CA ASP A 18 10.65 -4.86 0.89
C ASP A 18 9.19 -4.46 1.06
N ALA A 19 8.71 -4.40 2.31
CA ALA A 19 7.34 -4.00 2.60
C ALA A 19 7.02 -2.57 2.12
N LYS A 20 7.99 -1.64 2.16
CA LYS A 20 7.78 -0.28 1.62
C LYS A 20 7.75 -0.27 0.09
N ALA A 21 8.59 -1.07 -0.56
CA ALA A 21 8.67 -1.14 -2.02
C ALA A 21 7.44 -1.81 -2.63
N HIS A 22 6.84 -2.78 -1.92
CA HIS A 22 5.78 -3.65 -2.43
C HIS A 22 4.49 -3.59 -1.61
N LEU A 23 4.24 -2.48 -0.90
CA LEU A 23 3.12 -2.40 0.05
C LEU A 23 1.77 -2.69 -0.62
N SER A 24 1.54 -2.19 -1.83
CA SER A 24 0.29 -2.42 -2.57
C SER A 24 0.04 -3.90 -2.85
N ASP A 25 1.07 -4.64 -3.27
CA ASP A 25 0.96 -6.07 -3.60
C ASP A 25 0.76 -6.91 -2.33
N LEU A 26 1.42 -6.53 -1.23
CA LEU A 26 1.22 -7.16 0.07
C LEU A 26 -0.22 -6.98 0.56
N VAL A 27 -0.77 -5.76 0.46
CA VAL A 27 -2.17 -5.48 0.83
C VAL A 27 -3.12 -6.29 -0.05
N ALA A 28 -2.92 -6.31 -1.37
CA ALA A 28 -3.75 -7.09 -2.28
C ALA A 28 -3.69 -8.61 -1.99
N THR A 29 -2.53 -9.11 -1.56
CA THR A 29 -2.38 -10.51 -1.16
C THR A 29 -3.13 -10.81 0.13
N VAL A 30 -3.00 -9.97 1.16
CA VAL A 30 -3.74 -10.12 2.42
C VAL A 30 -5.25 -10.05 2.18
N GLU A 31 -5.71 -9.11 1.33
CA GLU A 31 -7.12 -8.99 0.94
C GLU A 31 -7.64 -10.26 0.26
N ARG A 32 -6.88 -10.78 -0.72
CA ARG A 32 -7.27 -11.96 -1.49
C ARG A 32 -7.23 -13.27 -0.69
N THR A 33 -6.27 -13.40 0.22
CA THR A 33 -6.02 -14.66 0.95
C THR A 33 -6.69 -14.71 2.31
N GLY A 34 -6.96 -13.55 2.91
CA GLY A 34 -7.38 -13.47 4.32
C GLY A 34 -6.27 -13.83 5.31
N GLU A 35 -5.03 -14.02 4.85
CA GLU A 35 -3.89 -14.35 5.71
C GLU A 35 -3.10 -13.09 6.06
N ALA A 36 -2.75 -12.92 7.34
CA ALA A 36 -1.95 -11.80 7.79
C ALA A 36 -0.46 -12.02 7.53
N CYS A 37 0.29 -10.94 7.32
CA CYS A 37 1.75 -10.97 7.23
C CYS A 37 2.40 -10.03 8.26
N ILE A 38 3.66 -10.31 8.60
CA ILE A 38 4.45 -9.60 9.60
C ILE A 38 5.54 -8.78 8.91
N ILE A 39 5.64 -7.51 9.28
CA ILE A 39 6.73 -6.63 8.89
C ILE A 39 7.81 -6.67 9.96
N MET A 40 9.01 -7.07 9.55
CA MET A 40 10.20 -7.21 10.38
C MET A 40 11.08 -5.97 10.26
N ARG A 41 11.64 -5.50 11.38
CA ARG A 41 12.64 -4.44 11.41
C ARG A 41 13.82 -4.87 12.29
N TYR A 42 15.01 -4.86 11.71
CA TYR A 42 16.25 -5.32 12.38
C TYR A 42 16.10 -6.70 13.04
N GLY A 43 15.51 -7.65 12.31
CA GLY A 43 15.33 -9.04 12.78
C GLY A 43 14.20 -9.26 13.78
N ARG A 44 13.37 -8.25 14.10
CA ARG A 44 12.27 -8.37 15.06
C ARG A 44 10.92 -7.98 14.44
N PRO A 45 9.80 -8.62 14.83
CA PRO A 45 8.47 -8.18 14.42
C PRO A 45 8.22 -6.73 14.86
N ALA A 46 7.76 -5.89 13.93
CA ALA A 46 7.55 -4.47 14.17
C ALA A 46 6.11 -4.04 13.86
N ALA A 47 5.48 -4.63 12.85
CA ALA A 47 4.09 -4.39 12.49
C ALA A 47 3.49 -5.62 11.80
N CYS A 48 2.18 -5.60 11.53
CA CYS A 48 1.52 -6.59 10.70
C CYS A 48 0.51 -5.93 9.75
N ILE A 49 0.24 -6.59 8.64
CA ILE A 49 -0.90 -6.30 7.75
C ILE A 49 -1.86 -7.46 7.92
N ALA A 50 -3.10 -7.17 8.30
CA ALA A 50 -4.13 -8.17 8.56
C ALA A 50 -5.41 -7.80 7.81
N PRO A 51 -6.21 -8.79 7.38
CA PRO A 51 -7.46 -8.52 6.69
C PRO A 51 -8.44 -7.81 7.63
N VAL A 52 -9.31 -6.98 7.05
CA VAL A 52 -10.46 -6.42 7.76
C VAL A 52 -11.61 -7.43 7.63
N PRO A 53 -12.19 -7.93 8.73
CA PRO A 53 -13.33 -8.85 8.66
C PRO A 53 -14.50 -8.26 7.85
N GLU A 54 -15.14 -9.05 7.01
CA GLU A 54 -16.22 -8.59 6.11
C GLU A 54 -17.38 -7.93 6.86
N GLU A 55 -17.73 -8.41 8.06
CA GLU A 55 -18.79 -7.78 8.87
C GLU A 55 -18.44 -6.35 9.33
N ARG A 56 -17.18 -5.93 9.13
CA ARG A 56 -16.66 -4.59 9.41
C ARG A 56 -16.18 -3.84 8.18
N ALA A 57 -16.26 -4.47 7.01
CA ALA A 57 -15.99 -3.81 5.74
C ALA A 57 -17.18 -2.90 5.38
N VAL A 58 -17.41 -1.87 6.20
CA VAL A 58 -18.38 -0.82 5.90
C VAL A 58 -17.82 -0.02 4.72
N PRO A 59 -18.61 0.31 3.68
CA PRO A 59 -18.15 1.15 2.58
C PRO A 59 -17.66 2.49 3.12
N ALA A 60 -16.34 2.61 3.29
CA ALA A 60 -15.73 3.82 3.79
C ALA A 60 -15.67 4.84 2.65
N LYS A 61 -15.92 6.12 2.98
CA LYS A 61 -15.51 7.22 2.10
C LYS A 61 -14.01 7.04 1.84
N ARG A 62 -13.56 7.22 0.58
CA ARG A 62 -12.14 7.13 0.19
C ARG A 62 -11.26 7.76 1.27
N ALA A 63 -10.29 7.00 1.78
CA ALA A 63 -9.36 7.50 2.78
C ALA A 63 -8.69 8.78 2.22
N LYS A 64 -8.90 9.91 2.90
CA LYS A 64 -8.23 11.15 2.53
C LYS A 64 -6.78 10.99 2.97
N GLY A 65 -5.85 10.96 2.02
CA GLY A 65 -4.43 11.05 2.34
C GLY A 65 -4.17 12.32 3.16
N LEU A 66 -3.19 12.29 4.08
CA LEU A 66 -2.86 13.46 4.92
C LEU A 66 -2.59 14.72 4.08
N LEU A 67 -2.10 14.52 2.85
CA LEU A 67 -1.82 15.57 1.89
C LEU A 67 -2.98 15.92 0.95
N ALA A 68 -4.12 15.24 1.07
CA ALA A 68 -5.29 15.50 0.22
C ALA A 68 -5.77 16.96 0.24
N PRO A 69 -5.71 17.71 1.35
CA PRO A 69 -6.04 19.14 1.34
C PRO A 69 -5.08 20.00 0.52
N TYR A 70 -3.85 19.54 0.31
CA TYR A 70 -2.82 20.23 -0.47
C TYR A 70 -2.75 19.74 -1.92
N ALA A 71 -3.54 18.73 -2.28
CA ALA A 71 -3.63 18.26 -3.65
C ALA A 71 -4.35 19.33 -4.48
N ASP A 72 -3.63 19.92 -5.43
CA ASP A 72 -4.18 20.88 -6.37
C ASP A 72 -4.46 20.15 -7.69
N ASP A 73 -5.74 19.83 -7.92
CA ASP A 73 -6.16 19.12 -9.13
C ASP A 73 -5.80 19.88 -10.41
N SER A 74 -5.65 21.22 -10.34
CA SER A 74 -5.21 22.03 -11.49
C SER A 74 -3.75 21.77 -11.87
N LYS A 75 -2.91 21.36 -10.90
CA LYS A 75 -1.50 21.02 -11.12
C LYS A 75 -1.30 19.58 -11.56
N ARG A 76 -2.26 18.70 -11.26
CA ARG A 76 -2.16 17.27 -11.55
C ARG A 76 -2.03 16.97 -13.05
N ALA A 77 -2.77 17.70 -13.89
CA ALA A 77 -2.65 17.58 -15.35
C ALA A 77 -1.32 18.15 -15.88
N LEU A 78 -0.80 19.21 -15.27
CA LEU A 78 0.50 19.80 -15.60
C LEU A 78 1.64 18.84 -15.24
N GLU A 79 1.58 18.22 -14.06
CA GLU A 79 2.55 17.22 -13.61
C GLU A 79 2.55 15.97 -14.50
N LYS A 80 1.37 15.45 -14.84
CA LYS A 80 1.23 14.29 -15.75
C LYS A 80 1.86 14.57 -17.12
N SER A 81 1.51 15.69 -17.74
CA SER A 81 2.04 16.06 -19.06
C SER A 81 3.53 16.41 -19.04
N ALA A 82 4.05 16.96 -17.93
CA ALA A 82 5.48 17.18 -17.75
C ALA A 82 6.24 15.84 -17.61
N PHE A 83 5.68 14.90 -16.84
CA PHE A 83 6.25 13.58 -16.68
C PHE A 83 6.24 12.79 -17.98
N GLU A 84 5.13 12.77 -18.73
CA GLU A 84 5.02 12.11 -20.04
C GLU A 84 6.06 12.65 -21.03
N ARG A 85 6.20 13.97 -21.11
CA ARG A 85 7.24 14.61 -21.96
C ARG A 85 8.65 14.20 -21.56
N MET A 86 8.95 14.22 -20.26
CA MET A 86 10.28 13.85 -19.78
C MET A 86 10.58 12.35 -19.97
N MET A 87 9.56 11.49 -19.88
CA MET A 87 9.71 10.06 -20.16
C MET A 87 10.01 9.80 -21.65
N VAL A 88 9.34 10.51 -22.56
CA VAL A 88 9.63 10.45 -24.01
C VAL A 88 11.05 10.93 -24.31
N GLU A 89 11.46 12.05 -23.71
CA GLU A 89 12.82 12.59 -23.87
C GLU A 89 13.90 11.65 -23.33
N LYS A 90 13.64 11.01 -22.19
CA LYS A 90 14.62 10.15 -21.50
C LYS A 90 14.72 8.74 -22.10
N HIS A 91 13.63 8.19 -22.63
CA HIS A 91 13.57 6.79 -23.04
C HIS A 91 13.34 6.58 -24.54
N GLY A 92 13.12 7.64 -25.33
CA GLY A 92 12.60 7.52 -26.69
C GLY A 92 11.13 7.10 -26.71
N GLU A 93 10.47 7.19 -27.87
CA GLU A 93 9.04 6.89 -28.02
C GLU A 93 8.62 5.61 -27.27
N VAL A 94 7.75 5.77 -26.29
CA VAL A 94 7.01 4.64 -25.71
C VAL A 94 5.92 4.33 -26.74
N ALA A 95 6.09 3.19 -27.44
CA ALA A 95 5.15 2.68 -28.43
C ALA A 95 3.73 2.52 -27.87
#